data_AF-A0A5N6D1G1-F1
#
_entry.id   AF-A0A5N6D1G1-F1
#
_cell.length_a   1.000
_cell.length_b   1.000
_cell.length_c   1.000
_cell.angle_alpha   90.00
_cell.angle_beta   90.00
_cell.angle_gamma   90.00
#
_symmetry.space_group_name_H-M   'P 1'
#
loop_
_entity.id
_entity.type
_entity.pdbx_description
1 polymer ?
#
loop_
_entity_poly.entity_id
_entity_poly.type
_entity_poly.pdbx_seq_one_letter_code
_entity_poly.pdbx_strand_id
1 'polypeptide(L)'
;MTGRYYQRLAPKEELPPTPDDHSPPEQSKRKRASLACLECQRRRIKCGPGRPCEPCLLNRRECIYNECNDKRRKISAEATEQNLKFYRSALENLLRAIQIGSESDVDHIINDIRKGAPLSEISRTAADCLNGMAAATTTTPAPDSAKQDNVGNPG
;
A
#
# COMPACT_ATOMS: atom_id res chain seq x y z
N MET A 1 -36.86 -3.48 -6.31
CA MET A 1 -35.59 -4.16 -6.61
C MET A 1 -35.30 -4.01 -8.10
N THR A 2 -34.63 -2.92 -8.52
CA THR A 2 -34.30 -2.69 -9.95
C THR A 2 -32.83 -2.99 -10.17
N GLY A 3 -32.55 -4.23 -10.58
CA GLY A 3 -31.21 -4.67 -10.91
C GLY A 3 -30.69 -3.97 -12.17
N ARG A 4 -29.52 -3.35 -12.07
CA ARG A 4 -28.75 -2.89 -13.24
C ARG A 4 -28.06 -4.11 -13.84
N TYR A 5 -28.59 -4.61 -14.95
CA TYR A 5 -27.94 -5.63 -15.75
C TYR A 5 -26.66 -5.03 -16.36
N TYR A 6 -25.51 -5.54 -15.98
CA TYR A 6 -24.24 -5.16 -16.61
C TYR A 6 -24.25 -5.66 -18.05
N GLN A 7 -24.22 -4.74 -19.01
CA GLN A 7 -24.06 -5.09 -20.41
C GLN A 7 -22.62 -5.57 -20.63
N ARG A 8 -22.49 -6.88 -20.90
CA ARG A 8 -21.21 -7.51 -21.23
C ARG A 8 -20.72 -6.89 -22.55
N LEU A 9 -19.57 -6.21 -22.53
CA LEU A 9 -18.98 -5.63 -23.73
C LEU A 9 -18.64 -6.76 -24.70
N ALA A 10 -19.29 -6.76 -25.87
CA ALA A 10 -19.01 -7.73 -26.92
C ALA A 10 -17.56 -7.57 -27.43
N PRO A 11 -16.83 -8.66 -27.70
CA PRO A 11 -15.55 -8.60 -28.39
C PRO A 11 -15.72 -7.92 -29.76
N LYS A 12 -14.79 -7.01 -30.09
CA LYS A 12 -14.77 -6.33 -31.38
C LYS A 12 -14.34 -7.34 -32.45
N GLU A 13 -15.23 -7.75 -33.34
CA GLU A 13 -14.87 -8.47 -34.57
C GLU A 13 -13.99 -7.55 -35.44
N GLU A 14 -12.76 -7.98 -35.72
CA GLU A 14 -11.87 -7.33 -36.67
C GLU A 14 -12.21 -7.83 -38.08
N LEU A 15 -12.83 -6.96 -38.87
CA LEU A 15 -12.97 -7.14 -40.31
C LEU A 15 -11.62 -6.86 -41.01
N PRO A 16 -11.32 -7.58 -42.11
CA PRO A 16 -10.03 -7.48 -42.79
C PRO A 16 -9.85 -6.10 -43.47
N PRO A 17 -8.59 -5.60 -43.56
CA PRO A 17 -8.31 -4.28 -44.12
C PRO A 17 -8.48 -4.27 -45.64
N THR A 18 -9.32 -3.36 -46.16
CA THR A 18 -9.32 -3.00 -47.57
C THR A 18 -8.19 -2.01 -47.85
N PRO A 19 -7.40 -2.18 -48.92
CA PRO A 19 -6.39 -1.21 -49.30
C PRO A 19 -7.04 -0.01 -50.02
N ASP A 20 -6.49 1.17 -49.76
CA ASP A 20 -6.68 2.45 -50.46
C ASP A 20 -7.96 3.25 -50.14
N ASP A 21 -7.85 4.25 -49.26
CA ASP A 21 -8.05 5.67 -49.62
C ASP A 21 -7.63 6.62 -48.47
N HIS A 22 -7.06 7.76 -48.85
CA HIS A 22 -6.57 8.90 -48.05
C HIS A 22 -6.91 8.98 -46.54
N SER A 23 -5.88 8.88 -45.69
CA SER A 23 -5.95 9.28 -44.27
C SER A 23 -5.97 10.81 -44.13
N PRO A 24 -7.04 11.44 -43.58
CA PRO A 24 -6.93 12.76 -42.98
C PRO A 24 -6.12 12.64 -41.67
N PRO A 25 -5.47 13.71 -41.18
CA PRO A 25 -4.60 13.63 -40.02
C PRO A 25 -5.38 13.02 -38.86
N GLU A 26 -4.79 12.00 -38.24
CA GLU A 26 -5.32 11.31 -37.07
C GLU A 26 -6.07 12.30 -36.19
N GLN A 27 -7.40 12.15 -36.14
CA GLN A 27 -8.20 12.80 -35.12
C GLN A 27 -7.68 12.27 -33.79
N SER A 28 -6.73 13.01 -33.22
CA SER A 28 -6.31 13.01 -31.84
C SER A 28 -7.55 12.68 -31.03
N LYS A 29 -7.68 11.40 -30.65
CA LYS A 29 -8.76 10.91 -29.79
C LYS A 29 -8.65 11.79 -28.57
N ARG A 30 -9.56 12.77 -28.47
CA ARG A 30 -9.49 13.87 -27.51
C ARG A 30 -9.37 13.25 -26.13
N LYS A 31 -8.15 13.08 -25.63
CA LYS A 31 -7.89 12.45 -24.34
C LYS A 31 -8.55 13.36 -23.33
N ARG A 32 -9.68 12.91 -22.78
CA ARG A 32 -10.42 13.65 -21.77
C ARG A 32 -9.42 13.97 -20.67
N ALA A 33 -9.18 15.25 -20.43
CA ALA A 33 -8.24 15.67 -19.39
C ALA A 33 -8.68 15.01 -18.07
N SER A 34 -7.80 14.19 -17.48
CA SER A 34 -8.10 13.47 -16.24
C SER A 34 -8.27 14.40 -15.05
N LEU A 35 -7.78 15.63 -15.18
CA LEU A 35 -7.79 16.70 -14.19
C LEU A 35 -8.19 18.01 -14.87
N ALA A 36 -9.10 18.77 -14.27
CA ALA A 36 -9.42 20.14 -14.68
C ALA A 36 -8.41 21.13 -14.04
N CYS A 37 -8.08 22.24 -14.72
CA CYS A 37 -7.26 23.30 -14.12
C CYS A 37 -7.99 23.97 -12.94
N LEU A 38 -7.24 24.63 -12.05
CA LEU A 38 -7.75 25.26 -10.83
C LEU A 38 -8.85 26.30 -11.12
N GLU A 39 -8.72 27.11 -12.17
CA GLU A 39 -9.75 28.09 -12.53
C GLU A 39 -11.05 27.44 -13.03
N CYS A 40 -10.97 26.39 -13.86
CA CYS A 40 -12.15 25.66 -14.30
C CYS A 40 -12.82 24.91 -13.13
N GLN A 41 -12.03 24.36 -12.20
CA GLN A 41 -12.55 23.76 -10.97
C GLN A 41 -13.31 24.78 -10.12
N ARG A 42 -12.69 25.94 -9.84
CA ARG A 42 -13.27 27.03 -9.05
C ARG A 42 -14.58 27.55 -9.66
N ARG A 43 -14.64 27.65 -10.98
CA ARG A 43 -15.81 28.12 -11.75
C ARG A 43 -16.86 27.04 -12.01
N ARG A 44 -16.57 25.77 -11.70
CA ARG A 44 -17.43 24.61 -11.99
C ARG A 44 -17.84 24.50 -13.47
N ILE A 45 -16.90 24.81 -14.38
CA ILE A 45 -17.09 24.68 -15.84
C ILE A 45 -16.24 23.55 -16.42
N LYS A 46 -16.61 23.07 -17.61
CA LYS A 46 -15.85 22.03 -18.31
C LYS A 46 -14.47 22.55 -18.73
N CYS A 47 -13.41 21.87 -18.29
CA CYS A 47 -12.05 22.15 -18.76
C CYS A 47 -11.87 21.60 -20.18
N GLY A 48 -11.41 22.46 -21.09
CA GLY A 48 -11.20 22.12 -22.50
C GLY A 48 -9.86 21.43 -22.77
N PRO A 49 -9.62 21.01 -24.01
CA PRO A 49 -8.30 20.54 -24.45
C PRO A 49 -7.26 21.68 -24.44
N GLY A 50 -5.98 21.32 -24.52
CA GLY A 50 -4.87 22.28 -24.57
C GLY A 50 -4.30 22.68 -23.20
N ARG A 51 -3.12 23.31 -23.23
CA ARG A 51 -2.45 23.91 -22.06
C ARG A 51 -1.84 25.25 -22.51
N PRO A 52 -2.36 26.41 -22.07
CA PRO A 52 -3.54 26.60 -21.21
C PRO A 52 -4.82 26.03 -21.84
N CYS A 53 -5.78 25.59 -21.03
CA CYS A 53 -7.04 25.03 -21.53
C CYS A 53 -7.85 26.10 -22.28
N GLU A 54 -8.61 25.66 -23.28
CA GLU A 54 -9.41 26.54 -24.16
C GLU A 54 -10.22 27.63 -23.41
N PRO A 55 -10.96 27.34 -22.31
CA PRO A 55 -11.65 28.39 -21.55
C PRO A 55 -10.70 29.42 -20.89
N CYS A 56 -9.57 28.97 -20.33
CA CYS A 56 -8.60 29.88 -19.74
C CYS A 56 -7.93 30.74 -20.80
N LEU A 57 -7.61 30.17 -21.96
CA LEU A 57 -7.02 30.90 -23.09
C LEU A 57 -7.97 31.99 -23.59
N LEU A 58 -9.25 31.65 -23.84
CA LEU A 58 -10.25 32.59 -24.35
C LEU A 58 -10.51 33.75 -23.38
N ASN A 59 -10.55 33.46 -22.07
CA ASN A 59 -10.80 34.45 -21.05
C ASN A 59 -9.53 35.12 -20.51
N ARG A 60 -8.35 34.83 -21.09
CA ARG A 60 -7.03 35.32 -20.64
C ARG A 60 -6.82 35.14 -19.13
N ARG A 61 -7.14 33.95 -18.62
CA ARG A 61 -6.99 33.58 -17.22
C ARG A 61 -5.78 32.69 -17.04
N GLU A 62 -5.21 32.75 -15.85
CA GLU A 62 -4.16 31.82 -15.46
C GLU A 62 -4.68 30.38 -15.45
N CYS A 63 -3.92 29.47 -16.06
CA CYS A 63 -4.31 28.07 -16.22
C CYS A 63 -3.34 27.14 -15.48
N ILE A 64 -3.54 27.01 -14.18
CA ILE A 64 -2.71 26.16 -13.32
C ILE A 64 -3.38 24.80 -13.11
N TYR A 65 -2.61 23.72 -13.20
CA TYR A 65 -3.05 22.38 -12.82
C TYR A 65 -2.36 21.97 -11.52
N ASN A 66 -3.13 21.48 -10.54
CA ASN A 66 -2.57 20.91 -9.32
C ASN A 66 -2.72 19.38 -9.36
N GLU A 67 -1.65 18.71 -9.75
CA GLU A 67 -1.63 17.25 -9.87
C GLU A 67 -1.85 16.54 -8.53
N CYS A 68 -1.47 17.18 -7.42
CA CYS A 68 -1.65 16.67 -6.06
C CYS A 68 -3.11 16.70 -5.58
N ASN A 69 -4.00 17.47 -6.23
CA ASN A 69 -5.43 17.52 -5.88
C ASN A 69 -6.22 16.36 -6.52
N ASP A 70 -5.62 15.57 -7.42
CA ASP A 70 -6.27 14.37 -7.93
C ASP A 70 -6.43 13.36 -6.79
N LYS A 71 -7.57 13.41 -6.10
CA LYS A 71 -7.91 12.54 -4.96
C LYS A 71 -7.76 11.06 -5.32
N ARG A 72 -8.00 10.68 -6.58
CA ARG A 72 -7.83 9.30 -7.01
C ARG A 72 -6.36 8.90 -7.01
N ARG A 73 -5.48 9.77 -7.52
CA ARG A 73 -4.02 9.56 -7.45
C ARG A 73 -3.54 9.51 -6.01
N LYS A 74 -4.03 10.40 -5.16
CA LYS A 74 -3.71 10.41 -3.72
C LYS A 74 -4.09 9.08 -3.04
N ILE A 75 -5.34 8.61 -3.21
CA ILE A 75 -5.80 7.34 -2.64
C ILE A 75 -4.97 6.16 -3.17
N SER A 76 -4.68 6.13 -4.47
CA SER A 76 -3.85 5.07 -5.08
C SER A 76 -2.43 5.07 -4.53
N ALA A 77 -1.84 6.25 -4.33
CA ALA A 77 -0.51 6.41 -3.75
C ALA A 77 -0.49 5.98 -2.27
N GLU A 78 -1.47 6.43 -1.48
CA GLU A 78 -1.61 6.06 -0.06
C GLU A 78 -1.81 4.55 0.11
N ALA A 79 -2.66 3.91 -0.71
CA ALA A 79 -2.85 2.46 -0.67
C ALA A 79 -1.57 1.70 -1.03
N THR A 80 -0.81 2.19 -2.02
CA THR A 80 0.47 1.59 -2.39
C THR A 80 1.50 1.76 -1.28
N GLU A 81 1.57 2.95 -0.67
CA GLU A 81 2.45 3.24 0.45
C GLU A 81 2.14 2.37 1.67
N GLN A 82 0.86 2.21 2.02
CA GLN A 82 0.43 1.32 3.10
C GLN A 82 0.82 -0.13 2.85
N ASN A 83 0.62 -0.63 1.62
CA ASN A 83 1.05 -1.97 1.25
C ASN A 83 2.57 -2.12 1.37
N LEU A 84 3.35 -1.17 0.86
CA LEU A 84 4.82 -1.20 0.97
C LEU A 84 5.29 -1.20 2.43
N LYS A 85 4.67 -0.38 3.29
CA LYS A 85 4.95 -0.38 4.73
C LYS A 85 4.66 -1.74 5.35
N PHE A 86 3.50 -2.32 5.05
CA PHE A 86 3.12 -3.65 5.51
C PHE A 86 4.14 -4.71 5.09
N TYR A 87 4.46 -4.81 3.80
CA TYR A 87 5.44 -5.77 3.27
C TYR A 87 6.81 -5.58 3.92
N ARG A 88 7.27 -4.33 4.05
CA ARG A 88 8.54 -4.01 4.70
C ARG A 88 8.57 -4.48 6.15
N SER A 89 7.55 -4.12 6.94
CA SER A 89 7.49 -4.53 8.35
C SER A 89 7.39 -6.05 8.51
N ALA A 90 6.63 -6.72 7.64
CA ALA A 90 6.49 -8.18 7.67
C ALA A 90 7.84 -8.87 7.39
N LEU A 91 8.58 -8.40 6.39
CA LEU A 91 9.91 -8.92 6.06
C LEU A 91 10.93 -8.64 7.16
N GLU A 92 10.95 -7.42 7.72
CA GLU A 92 11.85 -7.07 8.83
C GLU A 92 11.57 -7.92 10.08
N ASN A 93 10.30 -8.16 10.40
CA ASN A 93 9.91 -9.04 11.51
C ASN A 93 10.26 -10.49 11.24
N LEU A 94 10.06 -10.98 10.02
CA LEU A 94 10.43 -12.33 9.62
C LEU A 94 11.94 -12.57 9.76
N LEU A 95 12.76 -11.65 9.24
CA LEU A 95 14.22 -11.75 9.35
C LEU A 95 14.67 -11.74 10.82
N ARG A 96 14.07 -10.88 11.65
CA ARG A 96 14.35 -10.89 13.09
C ARG A 96 13.93 -12.20 13.74
N ALA A 97 12.71 -12.69 13.49
CA ALA A 97 12.21 -13.93 14.07
C ALA A 97 13.12 -15.13 13.72
N ILE A 98 13.66 -15.19 12.50
CA ILE A 98 14.63 -16.23 12.12
C ILE A 98 15.98 -16.05 12.83
N GLN A 99 16.41 -14.80 13.04
CA GLN A 99 17.71 -14.52 13.65
C GLN A 99 17.75 -14.79 15.15
N ILE A 100 16.66 -14.51 15.88
CA ILE A 100 16.63 -14.58 17.35
C ILE A 100 15.64 -15.58 17.91
N GLY A 101 14.69 -16.09 17.10
CA GLY A 101 13.65 -17.00 17.55
C GLY A 101 14.20 -18.36 17.98
N SER A 102 13.38 -19.09 18.75
CA SER A 102 13.70 -20.47 19.13
C SER A 102 13.72 -21.40 17.92
N GLU A 103 14.44 -22.52 17.99
CA GLU A 103 14.48 -23.48 16.86
C GLU A 103 13.08 -23.95 16.44
N SER A 104 12.18 -24.19 17.41
CA SER A 104 10.78 -24.55 17.12
C SER A 104 10.02 -23.45 16.38
N ASP A 105 10.23 -22.19 16.77
CA ASP A 105 9.59 -21.04 16.11
C ASP A 105 10.08 -20.89 14.66
N VAL A 106 11.39 -21.01 14.45
CA VAL A 106 11.99 -20.94 13.12
C VAL A 106 11.47 -22.10 12.25
N ASP A 107 11.40 -23.32 12.78
CA ASP A 107 10.86 -24.47 12.05
C ASP A 107 9.40 -24.27 11.67
N HIS A 108 8.58 -23.70 12.55
CA HIS A 108 7.19 -23.35 12.25
C HIS A 108 7.10 -22.33 11.11
N ILE A 109 7.87 -21.24 11.19
CA ILE A 109 7.92 -20.21 10.15
C ILE A 109 8.35 -20.79 8.80
N ILE A 110 9.42 -21.61 8.77
CA ILE A 110 9.91 -22.24 7.54
C ILE A 110 8.88 -23.22 6.97
N ASN A 111 8.17 -23.96 7.81
CA ASN A 111 7.11 -24.86 7.38
C ASN A 111 5.93 -24.09 6.76
N ASP A 112 5.53 -22.95 7.32
CA ASP A 112 4.48 -22.10 6.76
C ASP A 112 4.90 -21.55 5.39
N ILE A 113 6.15 -21.10 5.24
CA ILE A 113 6.71 -20.68 3.95
C ILE A 113 6.67 -21.82 2.93
N ARG A 114 7.12 -23.02 3.30
CA ARG A 114 7.15 -24.18 2.40
C ARG A 114 5.75 -24.65 1.98
N LYS A 115 4.75 -24.48 2.84
CA LYS A 115 3.34 -24.77 2.54
C LYS A 115 2.69 -23.70 1.65
N GLY A 116 3.37 -22.58 1.40
CA GLY A 116 2.82 -21.47 0.64
C GLY A 116 1.75 -20.69 1.42
N ALA A 117 1.88 -20.62 2.75
CA ALA A 117 0.99 -19.81 3.58
C ALA A 117 1.01 -18.33 3.13
N PRO A 118 -0.11 -17.61 3.26
CA PRO A 118 -0.15 -16.20 2.93
C PRO A 118 0.79 -15.40 3.85
N LEU A 119 1.40 -14.33 3.34
CA LEU A 119 2.35 -13.51 4.09
C LEU A 119 1.75 -12.96 5.40
N SER A 120 0.46 -12.70 5.45
CA SER A 120 -0.22 -12.25 6.68
C SER A 120 -0.19 -13.30 7.80
N GLU A 121 -0.20 -14.58 7.46
CA GLU A 121 -0.07 -15.69 8.40
C GLU A 121 1.38 -15.85 8.84
N ILE A 122 2.32 -15.90 7.89
CA ILE A 122 3.77 -15.97 8.17
C ILE A 122 4.21 -14.79 9.04
N SER A 123 3.73 -13.58 8.73
CA SER A 123 4.04 -12.37 9.49
C SER A 123 3.45 -12.39 10.90
N ARG A 124 2.30 -13.04 11.09
CA ARG A 124 1.69 -13.20 12.41
C ARG A 124 2.52 -14.17 13.25
N THR A 125 2.84 -15.34 12.70
CA THR A 125 3.73 -16.31 13.36
C THR A 125 5.04 -15.65 13.76
N ALA A 126 5.72 -14.94 12.84
CA ALA A 126 6.96 -14.22 13.14
C ALA A 126 6.79 -13.16 14.26
N ALA A 127 5.67 -12.43 14.28
CA ALA A 127 5.40 -11.45 15.32
C ALA A 127 5.14 -12.12 16.69
N ASP A 128 4.42 -13.23 16.72
CA ASP A 128 4.14 -13.99 17.94
C ASP A 128 5.43 -14.55 18.55
N CYS A 129 6.35 -15.07 17.72
CA CYS A 129 7.68 -15.50 18.17
C CYS A 129 8.46 -14.34 18.82
N LEU A 130 8.45 -13.15 18.21
CA LEU A 130 9.11 -11.96 18.77
C LEU A 130 8.47 -11.50 20.09
N ASN A 131 7.15 -11.61 20.22
CA ASN A 131 6.41 -11.24 21.44
C ASN A 131 6.65 -12.23 22.59
N GLY A 132 6.71 -13.54 22.29
CA GLY A 132 6.99 -14.59 23.28
C GLY A 132 8.35 -14.41 23.97
N MET A 133 9.33 -13.87 23.25
CA MET A 133 10.66 -13.58 23.80
C MET A 133 10.67 -12.38 24.76
N ALA A 134 9.88 -11.33 24.47
CA ALA A 134 9.79 -10.15 25.34
C ALA A 134 9.20 -10.50 26.71
N ALA A 135 8.33 -11.51 26.79
CA ALA A 135 7.77 -12.00 28.05
C ALA A 135 8.75 -12.85 28.88
N ALA A 136 9.70 -13.54 28.24
CA ALA A 136 10.64 -14.44 28.91
C ALA A 136 11.78 -13.72 29.67
N THR A 137 12.03 -12.44 29.38
CA THR A 137 13.11 -11.65 30.01
C THR A 137 12.79 -11.07 31.40
N THR A 138 11.62 -11.35 31.99
CA THR A 138 11.22 -10.76 33.31
C THR A 138 11.25 -11.73 34.50
N THR A 139 11.82 -12.93 34.38
CA THR A 139 11.99 -13.83 35.54
C THR A 139 13.46 -14.08 35.82
N THR A 140 13.98 -13.32 36.80
CA THR A 140 15.20 -13.66 37.55
C THR A 140 14.81 -14.64 38.66
N PRO A 141 15.34 -15.86 38.72
CA PRO A 141 15.39 -16.63 39.95
C PRO A 141 16.85 -16.92 40.33
N ALA A 142 17.30 -16.44 41.49
CA ALA A 142 18.51 -16.91 42.18
C ALA A 142 18.45 -16.49 43.67
N PRO A 143 19.13 -17.18 44.60
CA PRO A 143 18.47 -18.14 45.48
C PRO A 143 18.65 -17.83 46.98
N ASP A 144 17.93 -18.61 47.78
CA ASP A 144 17.93 -18.67 49.24
C ASP A 144 19.29 -19.14 49.82
N SER A 145 19.62 -18.55 50.98
CA SER A 145 20.49 -19.01 52.08
C SER A 145 22.04 -18.90 52.00
N ALA A 146 22.59 -17.98 52.81
CA ALA A 146 23.80 -18.20 53.64
C ALA A 146 23.97 -17.15 54.77
N LYS A 147 23.45 -17.51 55.96
CA LYS A 147 23.94 -17.28 57.33
C LYS A 147 25.14 -16.33 57.55
N GLN A 148 24.98 -15.30 58.38
CA GLN A 148 26.05 -14.77 59.24
C GLN A 148 25.51 -14.41 60.63
N ASP A 149 26.14 -15.01 61.63
CA ASP A 149 25.98 -14.78 63.06
C ASP A 149 26.47 -13.37 63.42
N ASN A 150 25.75 -12.63 64.27
CA ASN A 150 26.37 -11.50 64.98
C ASN A 150 25.85 -11.36 66.41
N VAL A 151 26.82 -11.17 67.29
CA VAL A 151 26.79 -11.22 68.75
C VAL A 151 26.32 -9.88 69.30
N GLY A 152 25.27 -9.89 70.11
CA GLY A 152 24.82 -8.73 70.91
C GLY A 152 25.00 -9.01 72.40
N ASN A 153 26.10 -8.53 72.97
CA ASN A 153 26.45 -8.57 74.38
C ASN A 153 25.55 -7.61 75.22
N PRO A 154 25.13 -7.97 76.45
CA PRO A 154 24.58 -7.00 77.41
C PRO A 154 25.70 -6.48 78.32
N GLY A 155 25.71 -5.17 78.54
CA GLY A 155 26.55 -4.46 79.50
C GLY A 155 25.97 -3.10 79.79
#